data_AF-A0A354AYP5-F1
#
_entry.id   AF-A0A354AYP5-F1
#
_cell.length_a   1.000
_cell.length_b   1.000
_cell.length_c   1.000
_cell.angle_alpha   90.00
_cell.angle_beta   90.00
_cell.angle_gamma   90.00
#
_symmetry.space_group_name_H-M   'P 1'
#
loop_
_entity.id
_entity.type
_entity.pdbx_description
1 polymer ?
#
loop_
_entity_poly.entity_id
_entity_poly.type
_entity_poly.pdbx_seq_one_letter_code
_entity_poly.pdbx_strand_id
1 'polypeptide(L)'
;FGDILSDEASMLSGSIGMLPSASLGSSGPGLFEPIHGSAPDIAGQDKANPMAMVLSAAMMLRVGLQQEAAAADLERAVETTLEAGYRTGDLMAPGCTPLGCQAMGEQLLKALGD
;
A
#
# COMPACT_ATOMS: atom_id res chain seq x y z
N PHE A 1 0.06 24.30 1.36
CA PHE A 1 1.29 23.85 0.66
C PHE A 1 1.45 22.34 0.70
N GLY A 2 1.08 21.66 1.80
CA GLY A 2 1.19 20.19 1.93
C GLY A 2 0.61 19.43 0.75
N ASP A 3 -0.66 19.69 0.39
CA ASP A 3 -1.38 19.09 -0.73
C ASP A 3 -0.60 19.06 -2.06
N ILE A 4 -0.18 20.24 -2.54
CA ILE A 4 0.60 20.39 -3.78
C ILE A 4 1.95 19.66 -3.69
N LEU A 5 2.65 19.79 -2.57
CA LEU A 5 3.98 19.20 -2.41
C LEU A 5 3.93 17.67 -2.22
N SER A 6 2.87 17.15 -1.59
CA SER A 6 2.67 15.71 -1.44
C SER A 6 2.33 15.05 -2.76
N ASP A 7 1.54 15.69 -3.63
CA ASP A 7 1.24 15.18 -4.96
C ASP A 7 2.48 15.17 -5.86
N GLU A 8 3.28 16.24 -5.82
CA GLU A 8 4.57 16.30 -6.53
C GLU A 8 5.55 15.23 -6.05
N ALA A 9 5.70 15.05 -4.73
CA ALA A 9 6.55 14.01 -4.15
C ALA A 9 6.05 12.60 -4.50
N SER A 10 4.73 12.42 -4.55
CA SER A 10 4.11 11.14 -4.90
C SER A 10 4.44 10.72 -6.32
N MET A 11 4.42 11.65 -7.28
CA MET A 11 4.84 11.35 -8.66
C MET A 11 6.32 11.00 -8.76
N LEU A 12 7.18 11.67 -7.99
CA LEU A 12 8.63 11.46 -8.03
C LEU A 12 9.03 10.06 -7.56
N SER A 13 8.25 9.44 -6.67
CA SER A 13 8.49 8.07 -6.19
C SER A 13 8.28 6.99 -7.26
N GLY A 14 7.62 7.35 -8.37
CA GLY A 14 7.35 6.43 -9.48
C GLY A 14 6.15 5.51 -9.28
N SER A 15 5.51 5.48 -8.11
CA SER A 15 4.21 4.82 -7.94
C SER A 15 3.35 5.39 -6.81
N ILE A 16 2.29 6.08 -7.22
CA ILE A 16 1.19 6.54 -6.34
C ILE A 16 0.52 5.36 -5.63
N GLY A 17 0.39 4.22 -6.30
CA GLY A 17 -0.32 3.03 -5.80
C GLY A 17 0.31 2.38 -4.57
N MET A 18 1.47 2.88 -4.13
CA MET A 18 2.23 2.38 -2.98
C MET A 18 2.20 3.30 -1.77
N LEU A 19 1.64 4.51 -1.88
CA LEU A 19 1.84 5.54 -0.86
C LEU A 19 0.71 5.53 0.19
N PRO A 20 1.03 5.22 1.46
CA PRO A 20 0.08 5.30 2.56
C PRO A 20 -0.01 6.73 3.12
N SER A 21 -1.05 7.03 3.88
CA SER A 21 -1.17 8.29 4.61
C SER A 21 -1.80 8.12 5.98
N ALA A 22 -1.60 9.14 6.83
CA ALA A 22 -2.19 9.24 8.15
C ALA A 22 -2.60 10.68 8.47
N SER A 23 -3.84 10.84 8.94
CA SER A 23 -4.38 12.08 9.49
C SER A 23 -4.56 11.91 10.99
N LEU A 24 -3.73 12.60 11.78
CA LEU A 24 -3.65 12.42 13.23
C LEU A 24 -4.17 13.68 13.96
N GLY A 25 -5.02 13.46 14.96
CA GLY A 25 -5.41 14.49 15.92
C GLY A 25 -4.43 14.60 17.08
N SER A 26 -4.56 15.65 17.90
CA SER A 26 -3.78 15.79 19.15
C SER A 26 -4.12 14.73 20.20
N SER A 27 -5.31 14.15 20.11
CA SER A 27 -5.79 13.05 20.94
C SER A 27 -6.88 12.28 20.20
N GLY A 28 -7.10 11.02 20.58
CA GLY A 28 -8.09 10.15 19.94
C GLY A 28 -7.55 9.35 18.75
N PRO A 29 -8.42 8.64 18.03
CA PRO A 29 -8.02 7.79 16.92
C PRO A 29 -7.54 8.63 15.71
N GLY A 30 -6.54 8.11 15.01
CA GLY A 30 -6.13 8.61 13.70
C GLY A 30 -6.96 8.01 12.56
N LEU A 31 -6.98 8.69 11.41
CA LEU A 31 -7.47 8.16 10.14
C LEU A 31 -6.28 7.75 9.28
N PHE A 32 -6.32 6.53 8.72
CA PHE A 32 -5.26 5.98 7.89
C PHE A 32 -5.85 5.51 6.57
N GLU A 33 -5.33 5.98 5.46
CA GLU A 33 -5.88 5.73 4.13
C GLU A 33 -4.79 5.79 3.04
N PRO A 34 -4.94 5.05 1.93
CA PRO A 34 -4.07 5.22 0.77
C PRO A 34 -4.32 6.58 0.13
N ILE A 35 -3.28 7.18 -0.45
CA ILE A 35 -3.45 8.49 -1.11
C ILE A 35 -4.16 8.40 -2.47
N HIS A 36 -4.18 7.21 -3.08
CA HIS A 36 -4.80 7.05 -4.40
C HIS A 36 -6.33 7.20 -4.31
N GLY A 37 -6.92 7.73 -5.37
CA GLY A 37 -8.38 7.86 -5.47
C GLY A 37 -9.11 6.53 -5.63
N SER A 38 -10.41 6.61 -5.86
CA SER A 38 -11.29 5.43 -5.98
C SER A 38 -11.13 4.62 -7.28
N ALA A 39 -10.45 5.16 -8.29
CA ALA A 39 -10.23 4.54 -9.60
C ALA A 39 -11.50 3.84 -10.16
N PRO A 40 -12.60 4.61 -10.39
CA PRO A 40 -13.92 4.04 -10.68
C PRO A 40 -13.96 3.25 -12.01
N ASP A 41 -13.04 3.55 -12.92
CA ASP A 41 -12.86 2.89 -14.21
C ASP A 41 -12.39 1.43 -14.10
N ILE A 42 -11.77 1.05 -12.97
CA ILE A 42 -11.30 -0.33 -12.70
C ILE A 42 -12.05 -1.02 -11.56
N ALA A 43 -13.04 -0.36 -10.97
CA ALA A 43 -13.85 -0.92 -9.90
C ALA A 43 -14.51 -2.25 -10.33
N GLY A 44 -14.38 -3.28 -9.49
CA GLY A 44 -14.93 -4.62 -9.75
C GLY A 44 -14.20 -5.45 -10.81
N GLN A 45 -13.04 -5.00 -11.31
CA GLN A 45 -12.30 -5.69 -12.38
C GLN A 45 -11.04 -6.43 -11.89
N ASP A 46 -10.84 -6.55 -10.58
CA ASP A 46 -9.65 -7.19 -9.98
C ASP A 46 -8.30 -6.59 -10.44
N LYS A 47 -8.26 -5.26 -10.68
CA LYS A 47 -7.05 -4.56 -11.16
C LYS A 47 -6.40 -3.64 -10.14
N ALA A 48 -7.11 -3.30 -9.07
CA ALA A 48 -6.63 -2.37 -8.07
C ALA A 48 -5.35 -2.88 -7.38
N ASN A 49 -4.46 -1.96 -7.02
CA ASN A 49 -3.29 -2.27 -6.22
C ASN A 49 -3.64 -2.20 -4.73
N PRO A 50 -3.57 -3.32 -3.96
CA PRO A 50 -3.90 -3.29 -2.54
C PRO A 50 -2.77 -2.76 -1.65
N MET A 51 -1.56 -2.56 -2.19
CA MET A 51 -0.35 -2.31 -1.39
C MET A 51 -0.41 -1.03 -0.55
N ALA A 52 -0.86 0.10 -1.12
CA ALA A 52 -0.99 1.34 -0.35
C ALA A 52 -1.96 1.20 0.84
N MET A 53 -3.04 0.43 0.68
CA MET A 53 -3.98 0.18 1.79
C MET A 53 -3.34 -0.69 2.88
N VAL A 54 -2.56 -1.72 2.50
CA VAL A 54 -1.82 -2.55 3.46
C VAL A 54 -0.76 -1.73 4.20
N LEU A 55 -0.02 -0.87 3.51
CA LEU A 55 0.94 0.03 4.14
C LEU A 55 0.26 1.09 5.03
N SER A 56 -0.97 1.51 4.69
CA SER A 56 -1.78 2.37 5.56
C SER A 56 -2.19 1.65 6.84
N ALA A 57 -2.50 0.35 6.75
CA ALA A 57 -2.72 -0.49 7.94
C ALA A 57 -1.44 -0.67 8.76
N ALA A 58 -0.26 -0.78 8.13
CA ALA A 58 1.02 -0.81 8.83
C ALA A 58 1.27 0.50 9.59
N MET A 59 1.01 1.66 8.96
CA MET A 59 1.06 2.96 9.63
C MET A 59 0.07 3.04 10.81
N MET A 60 -1.14 2.52 10.65
CA MET A 60 -2.14 2.46 11.72
C MET A 60 -1.62 1.64 12.91
N LEU A 61 -1.04 0.46 12.66
CA LEU A 61 -0.47 -0.39 13.69
C LEU A 61 0.67 0.32 14.42
N ARG A 62 1.64 0.90 13.69
CA ARG A 62 2.80 1.58 14.27
C ARG A 62 2.40 2.84 15.05
N VAL A 63 1.69 3.76 14.40
CA VAL A 63 1.45 5.10 14.91
C VAL A 63 0.19 5.17 15.76
N GLY A 64 -0.90 4.52 15.31
CA GLY A 64 -2.18 4.55 16.00
C GLY A 64 -2.26 3.59 17.19
N LEU A 65 -1.73 2.38 17.04
CA LEU A 65 -1.93 1.28 17.99
C LEU A 65 -0.64 0.85 18.74
N GLN A 66 0.50 1.46 18.43
CA GLN A 66 1.80 1.16 19.04
C GLN A 66 2.18 -0.33 18.93
N GLN A 67 1.79 -0.97 17.83
CA GLN A 67 2.07 -2.36 17.50
C GLN A 67 3.20 -2.45 16.47
N GLU A 68 4.43 -2.15 16.90
CA GLU A 68 5.60 -2.06 16.01
C GLU A 68 5.88 -3.38 15.27
N ALA A 69 5.83 -4.51 15.97
CA ALA A 69 6.10 -5.81 15.37
C ALA A 69 5.11 -6.13 14.23
N ALA A 70 3.81 -5.98 14.50
CA ALA A 70 2.78 -6.25 13.50
C ALA A 70 2.87 -5.27 12.30
N ALA A 71 3.23 -4.01 12.53
CA ALA A 71 3.48 -3.05 11.45
C ALA A 71 4.65 -3.50 10.56
N ALA A 72 5.77 -3.88 11.19
CA ALA A 72 6.94 -4.38 10.47
C ALA A 72 6.63 -5.67 9.70
N ASP A 73 5.73 -6.52 10.19
CA ASP A 73 5.31 -7.75 9.49
C ASP A 73 4.60 -7.41 8.17
N LEU A 74 3.67 -6.45 8.18
CA LEU A 74 2.99 -5.98 6.96
C LEU A 74 3.98 -5.34 5.96
N GLU A 75 4.90 -4.51 6.45
CA GLU A 75 5.92 -3.87 5.62
C GLU A 75 6.83 -4.90 4.93
N ARG A 76 7.30 -5.90 5.68
CA ARG A 76 8.13 -6.99 5.14
C ARG A 76 7.35 -7.84 4.14
N ALA A 77 6.08 -8.13 4.39
CA ALA A 77 5.27 -8.88 3.45
C ALA A 77 5.11 -8.16 2.09
N VAL A 78 4.94 -6.83 2.11
CA VAL A 78 4.93 -6.01 0.90
C VAL A 78 6.28 -6.07 0.19
N GLU A 79 7.38 -5.89 0.93
CA GLU A 79 8.75 -5.97 0.38
C GLU A 79 9.01 -7.34 -0.26
N THR A 80 8.81 -8.43 0.46
CA THR A 80 8.98 -9.81 -0.03
C THR A 80 8.14 -10.09 -1.27
N THR A 81 6.89 -9.63 -1.30
CA THR A 81 6.00 -9.81 -2.46
C THR A 81 6.54 -9.07 -3.69
N LEU A 82 7.10 -7.87 -3.50
CA LEU A 82 7.69 -7.10 -4.59
C LEU A 82 9.05 -7.66 -5.03
N GLU A 83 9.88 -8.16 -4.11
CA GLU A 83 11.14 -8.83 -4.41
C GLU A 83 10.94 -10.13 -5.20
N ALA A 84 9.85 -10.86 -4.93
CA ALA A 84 9.43 -12.02 -5.71
C ALA A 84 8.97 -11.67 -7.15
N GLY A 85 8.92 -10.38 -7.49
CA GLY A 85 8.62 -9.90 -8.85
C GLY A 85 7.13 -9.78 -9.17
N TYR A 86 6.24 -9.90 -8.18
CA TYR A 86 4.80 -9.75 -8.40
C TYR A 86 4.40 -8.27 -8.53
N ARG A 87 3.58 -7.93 -9.53
CA ARG A 87 3.13 -6.55 -9.78
C ARG A 87 1.66 -6.52 -10.18
N THR A 88 0.91 -5.54 -9.67
CA THR A 88 -0.38 -5.14 -10.26
C THR A 88 -0.14 -4.28 -11.50
N GLY A 89 -1.18 -4.03 -12.29
CA GLY A 89 -1.05 -3.38 -13.60
C GLY A 89 -0.39 -2.00 -13.57
N ASP A 90 -0.60 -1.23 -12.49
CA ASP A 90 -0.02 0.09 -12.24
C ASP A 90 1.49 0.07 -11.94
N LEU A 91 2.03 -1.08 -11.50
CA LEU A 91 3.44 -1.25 -11.14
C LEU A 91 4.24 -2.10 -12.15
N MET A 92 3.66 -2.38 -13.32
CA MET A 92 4.24 -3.35 -14.25
C MET A 92 5.62 -2.91 -14.77
N ALA A 93 6.57 -3.84 -14.74
CA ALA A 93 7.91 -3.64 -15.28
C ALA A 93 8.38 -4.90 -16.03
N PRO A 94 9.33 -4.78 -16.99
CA PRO A 94 9.91 -5.94 -17.68
C PRO A 94 10.45 -6.98 -16.70
N GLY A 95 10.15 -8.26 -16.93
CA GLY A 95 10.59 -9.38 -16.09
C GLY A 95 9.76 -9.61 -14.83
N CYS A 96 8.72 -8.80 -14.57
CA CYS A 96 7.80 -9.02 -13.46
C CYS A 96 6.60 -9.92 -13.86
N THR A 97 5.95 -10.49 -12.85
CA THR A 97 4.75 -11.32 -13.01
C THR A 97 3.49 -10.50 -12.72
N PRO A 98 2.55 -10.40 -13.68
CA PRO A 98 1.32 -9.65 -13.47
C PRO A 98 0.31 -10.40 -12.61
N LEU A 99 -0.23 -9.71 -11.60
CA LEU A 99 -1.31 -10.18 -10.74
C LEU A 99 -2.48 -9.19 -10.73
N GLY A 100 -3.68 -9.71 -10.46
CA GLY A 100 -4.84 -8.91 -10.05
C GLY A 100 -4.79 -8.55 -8.56
N CYS A 101 -5.77 -7.78 -8.10
CA CYS A 101 -5.89 -7.33 -6.70
C CYS A 101 -5.95 -8.49 -5.72
N GLN A 102 -6.82 -9.47 -5.98
CA GLN A 102 -7.01 -10.63 -5.13
C GLN A 102 -5.75 -11.51 -5.07
N ALA A 103 -5.18 -11.83 -6.23
CA ALA A 103 -3.97 -12.64 -6.29
C ALA A 103 -2.78 -11.95 -5.61
N MET A 104 -2.70 -10.61 -5.67
CA MET A 104 -1.71 -9.85 -4.90
C MET A 104 -1.93 -9.98 -3.40
N GLY A 105 -3.18 -9.87 -2.93
CA GLY A 105 -3.55 -10.11 -1.54
C GLY A 105 -3.18 -11.51 -1.04
N GLU A 106 -3.33 -12.52 -1.88
CA GLU A 106 -2.91 -13.90 -1.55
C GLU A 106 -1.39 -14.04 -1.39
N GLN A 107 -0.59 -13.32 -2.18
CA GLN A 107 0.87 -13.33 -2.03
C GLN A 107 1.29 -12.61 -0.74
N LEU A 108 0.65 -11.49 -0.42
CA LEU A 108 0.87 -10.78 0.85
C LEU A 108 0.57 -11.67 2.05
N LEU A 109 -0.55 -12.41 2.01
CA LEU A 109 -0.91 -13.34 3.09
C LEU A 109 0.09 -14.48 3.24
N LYS A 110 0.65 -15.00 2.14
CA LYS A 110 1.71 -16.02 2.19
C LYS A 110 2.97 -15.45 2.83
N ALA A 111 3.41 -14.27 2.39
CA ALA A 111 4.60 -13.61 2.91
C ALA A 111 4.48 -13.21 4.41
N LEU A 112 3.27 -13.09 4.95
CA LEU A 112 3.03 -12.90 6.38
C LEU A 112 3.11 -14.18 7.22
N GLY A 113 2.90 -15.34 6.58
CA GLY A 113 2.87 -16.65 7.25
C GLY A 113 4.22 -17.35 7.34
N ASP A 114 5.25 -16.79 6.69
CA ASP A 114 6.64 -17.26 6.70
C ASP A 114 7.47 -16.55 7.79
#